data_AF-A0A7X7XJV8-F1
#
_entry.id   AF-A0A7X7XJV8-F1
#
_cell.length_a   1.000
_cell.length_b   1.000
_cell.length_c   1.000
_cell.angle_alpha   90.00
_cell.angle_beta   90.00
_cell.angle_gamma   90.00
#
_symmetry.space_group_name_H-M   'P 1'
#
loop_
_entity.id
_entity.type
_entity.pdbx_description
1 polymer ?
#
loop_
_entity_poly.entity_id
_entity_poly.type
_entity_poly.pdbx_seq_one_letter_code
_entity_poly.pdbx_strand_id
1 'polypeptide(L)'
;MNEVTYSRRLAVCMTAGVPVAEVAAVLARDDPADAVARDLAVRLAAGEPLAGALRRHPQRFPAFFIALVEAGELSGNLDNSLTVGAAELARTAAVEHRLDRNWQLPGTRRRLMRLAAIARYCARLALLVDAGVPVVEAFSIIAASVADVSIRSSLLAARQAIEITGSLARCREPLPPPLLWQVLNLGSLSSTFTTILREMGACYEAELTLRLGARGAARERRICAAVFVRKFAALFRCGVPVITILELLAGEDDVSPRVREALARPPADRGYRLTDLLARTGLFDEWHLDALDMAETAGRLDDGLSDLADILSYPDEATSVGSVRKAAFLSRWALDPGRIALRVFGVSNQSFSRLLAGRGLSALDAAILDAGETGLDRVAALSAVAGLHTLYGELPDTVQADDCCFLAGWAAACRMGLAVDAALALLEGELPRMAASIQSIRHAIGGESIRLTPKRLVRAGLAPWLAVGIAAGAAVGVLGDALERLAACERIRLCRRRAPLLRGGPIRRRAALTHATRVLGTLLGLGAPIEEALDATASCSGDRSTDQAFRRVYLTVARGMSLSRAVAAEPVFPPLFAAWVGWGEIAGALDAHLLKIADLYEAEMERR
;
A
#
# COMPACT_ATOMS: atom_id res chain seq x y z
N MET A 1 -13.10 12.10 20.33
CA MET A 1 -12.40 11.11 19.48
C MET A 1 -13.42 10.22 18.76
N ASN A 2 -13.12 9.58 17.62
CA ASN A 2 -14.05 8.61 16.98
C ASN A 2 -13.73 7.16 17.40
N GLU A 3 -14.63 6.22 17.12
CA GLU A 3 -14.50 4.79 17.46
C GLU A 3 -13.25 4.14 16.88
N VAL A 4 -12.91 4.43 15.62
CA VAL A 4 -11.72 3.87 14.97
C VAL A 4 -10.44 4.31 15.67
N THR A 5 -10.35 5.59 16.06
CA THR A 5 -9.17 6.12 16.75
C THR A 5 -9.09 5.56 18.16
N TYR A 6 -10.22 5.50 18.89
CA TYR A 6 -10.26 4.94 20.24
C TYR A 6 -9.83 3.47 20.24
N SER A 7 -10.47 2.64 19.41
CA SER A 7 -10.18 1.20 19.35
C SER A 7 -8.74 0.91 18.90
N ARG A 8 -8.19 1.67 17.95
CA ARG A 8 -6.78 1.50 17.52
C ARG A 8 -5.82 1.87 18.64
N ARG A 9 -6.02 3.02 19.31
CA ARG A 9 -5.16 3.42 20.43
C ARG A 9 -5.22 2.40 21.56
N LEU A 10 -6.42 1.91 21.88
CA LEU A 10 -6.61 0.86 22.88
C LEU A 10 -5.85 -0.42 22.51
N ALA A 11 -5.98 -0.90 21.27
CA ALA A 11 -5.29 -2.09 20.78
C ALA A 11 -3.76 -1.95 20.86
N VAL A 12 -3.21 -0.85 20.35
CA VAL A 12 -1.75 -0.63 20.32
C VAL A 12 -1.16 -0.58 21.74
N CYS A 13 -1.85 0.06 22.69
CA CYS A 13 -1.39 0.10 24.08
C CYS A 13 -1.50 -1.28 24.75
N MET A 14 -2.55 -2.05 24.46
CA MET A 14 -2.69 -3.41 24.97
C MET A 14 -1.57 -4.33 24.46
N THR A 15 -1.20 -4.23 23.18
CA THR A 15 -0.05 -4.95 22.61
C THR A 15 1.30 -4.50 23.20
N ALA A 16 1.34 -3.36 23.90
CA ALA A 16 2.50 -2.94 24.69
C ALA A 16 2.51 -3.49 26.13
N GLY A 17 1.53 -4.33 26.50
CA GLY A 17 1.44 -4.94 27.83
C GLY A 17 0.82 -4.02 28.88
N VAL A 18 0.20 -2.93 28.46
CA VAL A 18 -0.40 -1.94 29.36
C VAL A 18 -1.81 -2.40 29.74
N PRO A 19 -2.21 -2.37 31.04
CA PRO A 19 -3.57 -2.72 31.45
C PRO A 19 -4.66 -1.83 30.82
N VAL A 20 -5.77 -2.44 30.36
CA VAL A 20 -6.90 -1.77 29.69
C VAL A 20 -7.40 -0.53 30.46
N ALA A 21 -7.54 -0.63 31.78
CA ALA A 21 -8.04 0.47 32.62
C ALA A 21 -7.11 1.68 32.63
N GLU A 22 -5.80 1.45 32.63
CA GLU A 22 -4.80 2.51 32.58
C GLU A 22 -4.81 3.21 31.22
N VAL A 23 -4.88 2.44 30.14
CA VAL A 23 -5.03 2.97 28.78
C VAL A 23 -6.26 3.85 28.68
N ALA A 24 -7.41 3.37 29.14
CA ALA A 24 -8.65 4.13 29.09
C ALA A 24 -8.57 5.44 29.89
N ALA A 25 -7.94 5.42 31.06
CA ALA A 25 -7.71 6.63 31.86
C ALA A 25 -6.82 7.65 31.13
N VAL A 26 -5.76 7.20 30.46
CA VAL A 26 -4.89 8.05 29.65
C VAL A 26 -5.63 8.62 28.44
N LEU A 27 -6.40 7.80 27.71
CA LEU A 27 -7.20 8.23 26.57
C LEU A 27 -8.26 9.27 26.95
N ALA A 28 -8.87 9.13 28.13
CA ALA A 28 -9.82 10.09 28.66
C ALA A 28 -9.16 11.42 29.08
N ARG A 29 -7.87 11.41 29.49
CA ARG A 29 -7.09 12.63 29.75
C ARG A 29 -6.61 13.31 28.47
N ASP A 30 -6.33 12.54 27.41
CA ASP A 30 -5.89 13.05 26.12
C ASP A 30 -7.00 13.83 25.39
N ASP A 31 -8.27 13.40 25.54
CA ASP A 31 -9.46 14.09 25.02
C ASP A 31 -10.53 14.27 26.12
N PRO A 32 -10.39 15.28 27.01
CA PRO A 32 -11.28 15.46 28.16
C PRO A 32 -12.73 15.80 27.76
N ALA A 33 -12.95 16.30 26.54
CA ALA A 33 -14.28 16.58 26.01
C ALA A 33 -15.04 15.28 25.64
N ASP A 34 -14.34 14.16 25.47
CA ASP A 34 -14.94 12.90 25.09
C ASP A 34 -15.62 12.21 26.28
N ALA A 35 -16.94 12.41 26.40
CA ALA A 35 -17.75 11.84 27.47
C ALA A 35 -17.72 10.30 27.48
N VAL A 36 -17.63 9.66 26.31
CA VAL A 36 -17.58 8.20 26.22
C VAL A 36 -16.25 7.67 26.75
N ALA A 37 -15.13 8.30 26.38
CA ALA A 37 -13.82 7.92 26.91
C ALA A 37 -13.75 8.05 28.44
N ARG A 38 -14.32 9.12 29.00
CA ARG A 38 -14.38 9.32 30.46
C ARG A 38 -15.24 8.27 31.16
N ASP A 39 -16.42 7.95 30.64
CA ASP A 39 -17.27 6.90 31.23
C ASP A 39 -16.57 5.53 31.17
N LEU A 40 -15.96 5.19 30.04
CA LEU A 40 -15.17 3.94 29.91
C LEU A 40 -14.03 3.88 30.93
N ALA A 41 -13.27 4.96 31.10
CA ALA A 41 -12.18 5.01 32.08
C ALA A 41 -12.66 4.79 33.52
N VAL A 42 -13.78 5.41 33.91
CA VAL A 42 -14.37 5.25 35.25
C VAL A 42 -14.81 3.81 35.49
N ARG A 43 -15.44 3.18 34.50
CA ARG A 43 -15.95 1.80 34.59
C ARG A 43 -14.86 0.76 34.67
N LEU A 44 -13.87 0.88 33.81
CA LEU A 44 -12.72 -0.02 33.79
C LEU A 44 -11.91 0.10 35.08
N ALA A 45 -11.77 1.32 35.62
CA ALA A 45 -11.16 1.53 36.94
C ALA A 45 -11.99 0.92 38.08
N ALA A 46 -13.31 0.81 37.92
CA ALA A 46 -14.20 0.13 38.87
C ALA A 46 -14.21 -1.41 38.70
N GLY A 47 -13.45 -1.97 37.75
CA GLY A 47 -13.37 -3.41 37.50
C GLY A 47 -14.48 -3.99 36.62
N GLU A 48 -15.27 -3.14 35.95
CA GLU A 48 -16.23 -3.62 34.93
C GLU A 48 -15.45 -4.20 33.73
N PRO A 49 -15.82 -5.39 33.20
CA PRO A 49 -15.22 -5.93 31.98
C PRO A 49 -15.35 -4.95 30.81
N LEU A 50 -14.34 -4.90 29.93
CA LEU A 50 -14.29 -3.99 28.80
C LEU A 50 -15.47 -4.19 27.86
N ALA A 51 -15.86 -5.43 27.55
CA ALA A 51 -17.02 -5.68 26.73
C ALA A 51 -18.30 -5.09 27.36
N GLY A 52 -18.46 -5.25 28.68
CA GLY A 52 -19.58 -4.68 29.45
C GLY A 52 -19.62 -3.16 29.38
N ALA A 53 -18.47 -2.51 29.57
CA ALA A 53 -18.34 -1.06 29.49
C ALA A 53 -18.63 -0.54 28.06
N LEU A 54 -18.12 -1.20 27.02
CA LEU A 54 -18.38 -0.84 25.61
C LEU A 54 -19.86 -1.02 25.23
N ARG A 55 -20.53 -2.04 25.77
CA ARG A 55 -21.95 -2.36 25.48
C ARG A 55 -22.92 -1.24 25.85
N ARG A 56 -22.51 -0.33 26.76
CA ARG A 56 -23.28 0.85 27.14
C ARG A 56 -23.23 1.99 26.11
N HIS A 57 -22.31 1.89 25.14
CA HIS A 57 -22.11 2.88 24.08
C HIS A 57 -22.29 2.28 22.68
N PRO A 58 -23.43 1.62 22.37
CA PRO A 58 -23.63 0.89 21.12
C PRO A 58 -23.69 1.79 19.88
N GLN A 59 -23.95 3.10 20.05
CA GLN A 59 -23.90 4.06 18.94
C GLN A 59 -22.47 4.34 18.48
N ARG A 60 -21.48 4.13 19.36
CA ARG A 60 -20.06 4.33 19.04
C ARG A 60 -19.35 3.02 18.72
N PHE A 61 -19.64 1.95 19.46
CA PHE A 61 -19.00 0.65 19.25
C PHE A 61 -20.00 -0.34 18.67
N PRO A 62 -19.77 -0.85 17.44
CA PRO A 62 -20.71 -1.77 16.82
C PRO A 62 -20.71 -3.13 17.54
N ALA A 63 -21.85 -3.82 17.47
CA ALA A 63 -22.06 -5.11 18.16
C ALA A 63 -20.99 -6.17 17.84
N PHE A 64 -20.51 -6.23 16.60
CA PHE A 64 -19.43 -7.18 16.23
C PHE A 64 -18.14 -6.91 17.01
N PHE A 65 -17.78 -5.63 17.23
CA PHE A 65 -16.57 -5.27 17.94
C PHE A 65 -16.69 -5.61 19.42
N ILE A 66 -17.86 -5.37 20.01
CA ILE A 66 -18.13 -5.73 21.42
C ILE A 66 -18.06 -7.25 21.61
N ALA A 67 -18.66 -8.03 20.71
CA ALA A 67 -18.61 -9.49 20.78
C ALA A 67 -17.19 -10.04 20.62
N LEU A 68 -16.39 -9.44 19.74
CA LEU A 68 -14.99 -9.82 19.57
C LEU A 68 -14.15 -9.51 20.83
N VAL A 69 -14.39 -8.35 21.46
CA VAL A 69 -13.78 -7.97 22.73
C VAL A 69 -14.18 -8.96 23.83
N GLU A 70 -15.47 -9.28 23.94
CA GLU A 70 -15.99 -10.25 24.92
C GLU A 70 -15.33 -11.62 24.77
N ALA A 71 -15.27 -12.14 23.56
CA ALA A 71 -14.59 -13.41 23.28
C ALA A 71 -13.09 -13.33 23.63
N GLY A 72 -12.44 -12.19 23.34
CA GLY A 72 -11.05 -11.93 23.73
C GLY A 72 -10.84 -11.89 25.24
N GLU A 73 -11.75 -11.27 26.00
CA GLU A 73 -11.70 -11.22 27.47
C GLU A 73 -11.87 -12.61 28.08
N LEU A 74 -12.81 -13.41 27.56
CA LEU A 74 -13.07 -14.77 28.05
C LEU A 74 -11.94 -15.75 27.73
N SER A 75 -11.33 -15.61 26.54
CA SER A 75 -10.22 -16.47 26.09
C SER A 75 -8.84 -16.02 26.58
N GLY A 76 -8.73 -14.83 27.17
CA GLY A 76 -7.45 -14.22 27.55
C GLY A 76 -6.62 -13.70 26.37
N ASN A 77 -7.20 -13.63 25.17
CA ASN A 77 -6.56 -13.17 23.92
C ASN A 77 -7.05 -11.78 23.50
N LEU A 78 -7.27 -10.89 24.48
CA LEU A 78 -7.89 -9.59 24.29
C LEU A 78 -7.05 -8.65 23.41
N ASP A 79 -5.73 -8.72 23.52
CA ASP A 79 -4.78 -7.97 22.71
C ASP A 79 -4.95 -8.25 21.21
N ASN A 80 -5.04 -9.51 20.82
CA ASN A 80 -5.29 -9.91 19.44
C ASN A 80 -6.70 -9.50 18.98
N SER A 81 -7.73 -9.77 19.79
CA SER A 81 -9.12 -9.38 19.50
C SER A 81 -9.27 -7.88 19.26
N LEU A 82 -8.65 -7.05 20.09
CA LEU A 82 -8.64 -5.59 19.89
C LEU A 82 -7.89 -5.18 18.63
N THR A 83 -6.75 -5.83 18.35
CA THR A 83 -5.92 -5.52 17.17
C THR A 83 -6.69 -5.80 15.88
N VAL A 84 -7.22 -7.02 15.73
CA VAL A 84 -7.95 -7.41 14.52
C VAL A 84 -9.28 -6.65 14.39
N GLY A 85 -9.98 -6.43 15.51
CA GLY A 85 -11.22 -5.64 15.54
C GLY A 85 -11.02 -4.18 15.17
N ALA A 86 -9.99 -3.53 15.71
CA ALA A 86 -9.66 -2.14 15.39
C ALA A 86 -9.19 -1.98 13.95
N ALA A 87 -8.45 -2.96 13.42
CA ALA A 87 -8.06 -2.99 12.00
C ALA A 87 -9.30 -3.08 11.09
N GLU A 88 -10.26 -3.95 11.40
CA GLU A 88 -11.50 -4.10 10.63
C GLU A 88 -12.38 -2.84 10.68
N LEU A 89 -12.51 -2.20 11.84
CA LEU A 89 -13.18 -0.90 11.96
C LEU A 89 -12.52 0.17 11.07
N ALA A 90 -11.19 0.22 11.09
CA ALA A 90 -10.44 1.18 10.28
C ALA A 90 -10.60 0.94 8.77
N ARG A 91 -10.57 -0.32 8.33
CA ARG A 91 -10.80 -0.69 6.93
C ARG A 91 -12.20 -0.30 6.48
N THR A 92 -13.21 -0.63 7.28
CA THR A 92 -14.61 -0.26 7.00
C THR A 92 -14.76 1.25 6.81
N ALA A 93 -14.24 2.06 7.73
CA ALA A 93 -14.34 3.52 7.65
C ALA A 93 -13.59 4.09 6.43
N ALA A 94 -12.44 3.52 6.07
CA ALA A 94 -11.68 3.95 4.89
C ALA A 94 -12.45 3.69 3.58
N VAL A 95 -13.14 2.55 3.47
CA VAL A 95 -13.98 2.21 2.32
C VAL A 95 -15.17 3.15 2.20
N GLU A 96 -15.87 3.43 3.30
CA GLU A 96 -17.02 4.34 3.32
C GLU A 96 -16.60 5.75 2.90
N HIS A 97 -15.48 6.26 3.43
CA HIS A 97 -14.94 7.55 3.03
C HIS A 97 -14.59 7.62 1.53
N ARG A 98 -14.06 6.53 0.94
CA ARG A 98 -13.79 6.46 -0.51
C ARG A 98 -15.08 6.43 -1.34
N LEU A 99 -16.12 5.76 -0.86
CA LEU A 99 -17.42 5.71 -1.52
C LEU A 99 -18.12 7.07 -1.54
N ASP A 100 -17.98 7.86 -0.48
CA ASP A 100 -18.59 9.19 -0.40
C ASP A 100 -17.85 10.25 -1.22
N ARG A 101 -16.51 10.14 -1.32
CA ARG A 101 -15.70 11.08 -2.11
C ARG A 101 -15.84 10.91 -3.62
N ASN A 102 -16.15 9.71 -4.09
CA ASN A 102 -16.24 9.44 -5.52
C ASN A 102 -17.69 9.62 -5.99
N TRP A 103 -17.94 10.65 -6.80
CA TRP A 103 -19.22 10.81 -7.50
C TRP A 103 -19.47 9.61 -8.41
N GLN A 104 -20.46 8.78 -8.04
CA GLN A 104 -20.82 7.55 -8.74
C GLN A 104 -22.30 7.58 -9.14
N LEU A 105 -22.60 7.01 -10.30
CA LEU A 105 -23.99 6.81 -10.74
C LEU A 105 -24.76 5.94 -9.72
N PRO A 106 -26.07 6.19 -9.49
CA PRO A 106 -26.84 5.49 -8.47
C PRO A 106 -26.77 3.95 -8.55
N GLY A 107 -26.79 3.38 -9.77
CA GLY A 107 -26.68 1.95 -10.00
C GLY A 107 -25.30 1.38 -9.63
N THR A 108 -24.22 2.06 -10.04
CA THR A 108 -22.84 1.67 -9.70
C THR A 108 -22.59 1.76 -8.21
N ARG A 109 -23.11 2.82 -7.56
CA ARG A 109 -23.02 2.99 -6.10
C ARG A 109 -23.70 1.85 -5.36
N ARG A 110 -24.91 1.44 -5.78
CA ARG A 110 -25.63 0.31 -5.17
C ARG A 110 -24.83 -0.99 -5.30
N ARG A 111 -24.25 -1.27 -6.46
CA ARG A 111 -23.40 -2.46 -6.69
C ARG A 111 -22.17 -2.46 -5.79
N LEU A 112 -21.47 -1.33 -5.69
CA LEU A 112 -20.27 -1.20 -4.85
C LEU A 112 -20.60 -1.27 -3.36
N MET A 113 -21.72 -0.69 -2.92
CA MET A 113 -22.22 -0.83 -1.55
C MET A 113 -22.53 -2.30 -1.22
N ARG A 114 -23.11 -3.06 -2.16
CA ARG A 114 -23.35 -4.49 -1.98
C ARG A 114 -22.04 -5.27 -1.86
N LEU A 115 -21.05 -5.01 -2.72
CA LEU A 115 -19.72 -5.62 -2.63
C LEU A 115 -19.03 -5.29 -1.29
N ALA A 116 -19.11 -4.04 -0.84
CA ALA A 116 -18.57 -3.60 0.45
C ALA A 116 -19.28 -4.29 1.62
N ALA A 117 -20.61 -4.47 1.55
CA ALA A 117 -21.35 -5.22 2.55
C ALA A 117 -20.91 -6.69 2.59
N ILE A 118 -20.70 -7.30 1.43
CA ILE A 118 -20.22 -8.69 1.29
C ILE A 118 -18.84 -8.88 1.93
N ALA A 119 -17.87 -8.06 1.52
CA ALA A 119 -16.51 -8.13 2.05
C ALA A 119 -16.49 -7.99 3.58
N ARG A 120 -17.22 -6.99 4.11
CA ARG A 120 -17.30 -6.73 5.56
C ARG A 120 -17.92 -7.89 6.33
N TYR A 121 -19.04 -8.44 5.87
CA TYR A 121 -19.67 -9.52 6.63
C TYR A 121 -18.81 -10.80 6.60
N CYS A 122 -18.14 -11.10 5.48
CA CYS A 122 -17.22 -12.25 5.39
C CYS A 122 -16.05 -12.11 6.37
N ALA A 123 -15.39 -10.94 6.35
CA ALA A 123 -14.28 -10.64 7.24
C ALA A 123 -14.70 -10.71 8.72
N ARG A 124 -15.83 -10.09 9.07
CA ARG A 124 -16.31 -10.08 10.47
C ARG A 124 -16.78 -11.44 10.95
N LEU A 125 -17.42 -12.25 10.10
CA LEU A 125 -17.77 -13.63 10.47
C LEU A 125 -16.51 -14.46 10.73
N ALA A 126 -15.49 -14.36 9.87
CA ALA A 126 -14.22 -15.05 10.08
C ALA A 126 -13.58 -14.65 11.42
N LEU A 127 -13.48 -13.34 11.69
CA LEU A 127 -12.90 -12.82 12.93
C LEU A 127 -13.64 -13.27 14.19
N LEU A 128 -14.98 -13.28 14.18
CA LEU A 128 -15.75 -13.74 15.34
C LEU A 128 -15.54 -15.23 15.60
N VAL A 129 -15.58 -16.05 14.55
CA VAL A 129 -15.39 -17.51 14.69
C VAL A 129 -13.95 -17.85 15.09
N ASP A 130 -12.95 -17.17 14.52
CA ASP A 130 -11.54 -17.32 14.92
C ASP A 130 -11.30 -16.91 16.38
N ALA A 131 -12.05 -15.94 16.89
CA ALA A 131 -12.02 -15.53 18.30
C ALA A 131 -12.77 -16.48 19.23
N GLY A 132 -13.39 -17.55 18.72
CA GLY A 132 -14.10 -18.55 19.49
C GLY A 132 -15.59 -18.24 19.72
N VAL A 133 -16.16 -17.24 19.05
CA VAL A 133 -17.60 -16.99 19.09
C VAL A 133 -18.34 -18.10 18.35
N PRO A 134 -19.37 -18.73 18.92
CA PRO A 134 -20.14 -19.77 18.26
C PRO A 134 -20.71 -19.29 16.91
N VAL A 135 -20.61 -20.12 15.86
CA VAL A 135 -20.99 -19.74 14.49
C VAL A 135 -22.43 -19.21 14.41
N VAL A 136 -23.38 -19.85 15.11
CA VAL A 136 -24.79 -19.43 15.19
C VAL A 136 -24.93 -18.01 15.76
N GLU A 137 -24.16 -17.70 16.80
CA GLU A 137 -24.15 -16.37 17.42
C GLU A 137 -23.48 -15.34 16.50
N ALA A 138 -22.38 -15.70 15.86
CA ALA A 138 -21.67 -14.86 14.89
C ALA A 138 -22.60 -14.42 13.75
N PHE A 139 -23.39 -15.33 13.15
CA PHE A 139 -24.40 -14.98 12.15
C PHE A 139 -25.44 -13.99 12.68
N SER A 140 -25.90 -14.16 13.92
CA SER A 140 -26.87 -13.27 14.57
C SER A 140 -26.32 -11.85 14.76
N ILE A 141 -25.09 -11.74 15.29
CA ILE A 141 -24.40 -10.46 15.53
C ILE A 141 -24.20 -9.70 14.23
N ILE A 142 -23.74 -10.39 13.18
CA ILE A 142 -23.47 -9.75 11.89
C ILE A 142 -24.77 -9.34 11.20
N ALA A 143 -25.80 -10.18 11.21
CA ALA A 143 -27.11 -9.85 10.64
C ALA A 143 -27.70 -8.56 11.24
N ALA A 144 -27.54 -8.34 12.54
CA ALA A 144 -28.00 -7.12 13.20
C ALA A 144 -27.29 -5.84 12.71
N SER A 145 -26.05 -5.95 12.21
CA SER A 145 -25.23 -4.82 11.75
C SER A 145 -25.35 -4.53 10.26
N VAL A 146 -25.87 -5.47 9.46
CA VAL A 146 -25.94 -5.34 8.00
C VAL A 146 -27.17 -4.53 7.62
N ALA A 147 -26.97 -3.42 6.90
CA ALA A 147 -28.06 -2.57 6.42
C ALA A 147 -28.87 -3.20 5.28
N ASP A 148 -28.23 -3.99 4.41
CA ASP A 148 -28.86 -4.64 3.27
C ASP A 148 -29.83 -5.74 3.74
N VAL A 149 -31.11 -5.58 3.40
CA VAL A 149 -32.19 -6.49 3.84
C VAL A 149 -32.00 -7.89 3.28
N SER A 150 -31.53 -8.03 2.04
CA SER A 150 -31.32 -9.34 1.41
C SER A 150 -30.16 -10.07 2.06
N ILE A 151 -29.04 -9.40 2.32
CA ILE A 151 -27.91 -10.02 3.02
C ILE A 151 -28.34 -10.40 4.44
N ARG A 152 -29.08 -9.53 5.12
CA ARG A 152 -29.59 -9.81 6.47
C ARG A 152 -30.50 -11.05 6.51
N SER A 153 -31.46 -11.18 5.60
CA SER A 153 -32.36 -12.35 5.57
C SER A 153 -31.57 -13.63 5.33
N SER A 154 -30.63 -13.63 4.38
CA SER A 154 -29.79 -14.80 4.09
C SER A 154 -28.90 -15.20 5.26
N LEU A 155 -28.33 -14.24 6.01
CA LEU A 155 -27.55 -14.52 7.22
C LEU A 155 -28.43 -15.16 8.32
N LEU A 156 -29.67 -14.67 8.50
CA LEU A 156 -30.61 -15.24 9.47
C LEU A 156 -31.10 -16.63 9.06
N ALA A 157 -31.32 -16.87 7.76
CA ALA A 157 -31.67 -18.18 7.24
C ALA A 157 -30.52 -19.18 7.41
N ALA A 158 -29.28 -18.76 7.13
CA ALA A 158 -28.08 -19.56 7.35
C ALA A 158 -27.92 -19.93 8.83
N ARG A 159 -28.18 -18.97 9.74
CA ARG A 159 -28.22 -19.21 11.19
C ARG A 159 -29.22 -20.31 11.55
N GLN A 160 -30.47 -20.18 11.10
CA GLN A 160 -31.54 -21.15 11.39
C GLN A 160 -31.19 -22.55 10.84
N ALA A 161 -30.59 -22.62 9.64
CA ALA A 161 -30.17 -23.88 9.04
C ALA A 161 -29.11 -24.60 9.89
N ILE A 162 -28.10 -23.87 10.37
CA ILE A 162 -27.06 -24.43 11.25
C ILE A 162 -27.67 -24.85 12.60
N GLU A 163 -28.51 -24.01 13.19
CA GLU A 163 -29.16 -24.27 14.49
C GLU A 163 -30.01 -25.55 14.47
N ILE A 164 -30.74 -25.79 13.37
CA ILE A 164 -31.63 -26.96 13.25
C ILE A 164 -30.87 -28.21 12.79
N THR A 165 -29.93 -28.07 11.85
CA THR A 165 -29.38 -29.21 11.09
C THR A 165 -27.89 -29.45 11.31
N GLY A 166 -27.19 -28.53 11.97
CA GLY A 166 -25.74 -28.57 12.11
C GLY A 166 -24.98 -28.38 10.78
N SER A 167 -25.64 -27.94 9.71
CA SER A 167 -25.05 -27.76 8.39
C SER A 167 -25.66 -26.59 7.63
N LEU A 168 -24.86 -25.92 6.81
CA LEU A 168 -25.35 -24.91 5.87
C LEU A 168 -26.11 -25.53 4.69
N ALA A 169 -25.83 -26.79 4.33
CA ALA A 169 -26.36 -27.40 3.10
C ALA A 169 -27.89 -27.38 2.95
N ARG A 170 -28.63 -27.26 4.07
CA ARG A 170 -30.10 -27.26 4.09
C ARG A 170 -30.73 -25.86 4.17
N CYS A 171 -29.94 -24.79 4.12
CA CYS A 171 -30.51 -23.44 4.09
C CYS A 171 -31.26 -23.20 2.77
N ARG A 172 -32.46 -22.64 2.89
CA ARG A 172 -33.33 -22.34 1.74
C ARG A 172 -32.96 -21.02 1.04
N GLU A 173 -32.22 -20.14 1.71
CA GLU A 173 -31.73 -18.88 1.13
C GLU A 173 -30.20 -18.91 1.05
N PRO A 174 -29.61 -18.84 -0.15
CA PRO A 174 -28.16 -18.87 -0.29
C PRO A 174 -27.53 -17.57 0.22
N LEU A 175 -26.37 -17.68 0.88
CA LEU A 175 -25.57 -16.50 1.26
C LEU A 175 -25.08 -15.78 0.00
N PRO A 176 -25.27 -14.46 -0.13
CA PRO A 176 -24.80 -13.71 -1.29
C PRO A 176 -23.31 -13.35 -1.19
N PRO A 177 -22.46 -13.61 -2.21
CA PRO A 177 -22.82 -14.10 -3.54
C PRO A 177 -22.99 -15.61 -3.59
N PRO A 178 -23.74 -16.14 -4.57
CA PRO A 178 -23.97 -17.59 -4.74
C PRO A 178 -22.69 -18.44 -4.66
N LEU A 179 -21.58 -17.89 -5.16
CA LEU A 179 -20.26 -18.48 -5.05
C LEU A 179 -19.87 -18.81 -3.60
N LEU A 180 -20.03 -17.86 -2.69
CA LEU A 180 -19.71 -18.06 -1.27
C LEU A 180 -20.55 -19.19 -0.68
N TRP A 181 -21.85 -19.22 -0.98
CA TRP A 181 -22.76 -20.27 -0.52
C TRP A 181 -22.30 -21.67 -0.94
N GLN A 182 -21.98 -21.83 -2.21
CA GLN A 182 -21.59 -23.11 -2.78
C GLN A 182 -20.29 -23.61 -2.15
N VAL A 183 -19.32 -22.73 -1.94
CA VAL A 183 -18.02 -23.09 -1.37
C VAL A 183 -18.14 -23.43 0.11
N LEU A 184 -18.93 -22.67 0.87
CA LEU A 184 -19.21 -22.98 2.27
C LEU A 184 -19.93 -24.33 2.45
N ASN A 185 -20.72 -24.77 1.47
CA ASN A 185 -21.33 -26.10 1.48
C ASN A 185 -20.38 -27.24 1.10
N LEU A 186 -19.27 -26.95 0.41
CA LEU A 186 -18.23 -27.94 0.11
C LEU A 186 -17.38 -28.26 1.34
N GLY A 187 -17.25 -27.31 2.28
CA GLY A 187 -16.52 -27.47 3.53
C GLY A 187 -17.41 -27.99 4.67
N SER A 188 -16.87 -28.88 5.51
CA SER A 188 -17.44 -29.09 6.85
C SER A 188 -17.40 -27.77 7.64
N LEU A 189 -18.31 -27.55 8.60
CA LEU A 189 -18.34 -26.38 9.50
C LEU A 189 -17.14 -26.34 10.50
N SER A 190 -15.93 -26.62 10.05
CA SER A 190 -14.67 -26.69 10.82
C SER A 190 -13.66 -25.63 10.34
N SER A 191 -12.37 -25.83 10.61
CA SER A 191 -11.25 -24.92 10.23
C SER A 191 -11.24 -24.43 8.78
N THR A 192 -11.86 -25.17 7.85
CA THR A 192 -12.02 -24.76 6.45
C THR A 192 -13.01 -23.60 6.29
N PHE A 193 -14.02 -23.50 7.16
CA PHE A 193 -15.06 -22.46 7.12
C PHE A 193 -14.48 -21.06 7.27
N THR A 194 -13.64 -20.83 8.29
CA THR A 194 -13.01 -19.51 8.51
C THR A 194 -12.02 -19.17 7.41
N THR A 195 -11.30 -20.18 6.90
CA THR A 195 -10.39 -20.02 5.75
C THR A 195 -11.14 -19.57 4.50
N ILE A 196 -12.25 -20.23 4.15
CA ILE A 196 -13.10 -19.83 3.01
C ILE A 196 -13.62 -18.40 3.19
N LEU A 197 -14.13 -18.04 4.37
CA LEU A 197 -14.63 -16.70 4.64
C LEU A 197 -13.53 -15.63 4.49
N ARG A 198 -12.30 -15.93 4.95
CA ARG A 198 -11.16 -15.01 4.86
C ARG A 198 -10.70 -14.81 3.42
N GLU A 199 -10.50 -15.91 2.69
CA GLU A 199 -10.05 -15.88 1.29
C GLU A 199 -11.10 -15.19 0.40
N MET A 200 -12.38 -15.53 0.56
CA MET A 200 -13.46 -14.91 -0.21
C MET A 200 -13.67 -13.45 0.19
N GLY A 201 -13.61 -13.12 1.49
CA GLY A 201 -13.66 -11.74 1.97
C GLY A 201 -12.58 -10.86 1.35
N ALA A 202 -11.33 -11.35 1.32
CA ALA A 202 -10.20 -10.67 0.69
C ALA A 202 -10.42 -10.49 -0.83
N CYS A 203 -10.98 -11.47 -1.53
CA CYS A 203 -11.32 -11.35 -2.95
C CYS A 203 -12.33 -10.24 -3.21
N TYR A 204 -13.42 -10.17 -2.43
CA TYR A 204 -14.43 -9.12 -2.59
C TYR A 204 -13.91 -7.74 -2.20
N GLU A 205 -13.00 -7.65 -1.21
CA GLU A 205 -12.34 -6.40 -0.85
C GLU A 205 -11.40 -5.90 -1.96
N ALA A 206 -10.63 -6.81 -2.57
CA ALA A 206 -9.78 -6.50 -3.72
C ALA A 206 -10.63 -6.07 -4.94
N GLU A 207 -11.71 -6.80 -5.23
CA GLU A 207 -12.66 -6.43 -6.29
C GLU A 207 -13.23 -5.02 -6.07
N LEU A 208 -13.68 -4.72 -4.85
CA LEU A 208 -14.17 -3.39 -4.49
C LEU A 208 -13.10 -2.32 -4.72
N THR A 209 -11.87 -2.57 -4.27
CA THR A 209 -10.76 -1.61 -4.39
C THR A 209 -10.42 -1.33 -5.85
N LEU A 210 -10.38 -2.36 -6.69
CA LEU A 210 -10.13 -2.24 -8.12
C LEU A 210 -11.24 -1.45 -8.81
N ARG A 211 -12.51 -1.77 -8.54
CA ARG A 211 -13.66 -1.07 -9.13
C ARG A 211 -13.77 0.38 -8.65
N LEU A 212 -13.37 0.68 -7.41
CA LEU A 212 -13.32 2.05 -6.89
C LEU A 212 -12.26 2.93 -7.57
N GLY A 213 -11.17 2.32 -8.05
CA GLY A 213 -10.08 3.02 -8.73
C GLY A 213 -10.26 3.17 -10.24
N ALA A 214 -11.26 2.51 -10.84
CA ALA A 214 -11.36 2.31 -12.27
C ALA A 214 -12.16 3.40 -13.01
N ARG A 215 -11.66 3.78 -14.19
CA ARG A 215 -12.41 4.52 -15.23
C ARG A 215 -11.99 3.96 -16.61
N GLY A 216 -12.96 3.64 -17.48
CA GLY A 216 -12.73 3.23 -18.88
C GLY A 216 -12.84 1.72 -19.16
N ALA A 217 -13.20 1.36 -20.40
CA ALA A 217 -13.54 -0.01 -20.81
C ALA A 217 -12.35 -0.98 -20.87
N ALA A 218 -11.17 -0.53 -21.30
CA ALA A 218 -9.95 -1.36 -21.30
C ALA A 218 -9.52 -1.75 -19.88
N ARG A 219 -9.80 -0.89 -18.89
CA ARG A 219 -9.53 -1.14 -17.48
C ARG A 219 -10.52 -2.15 -16.88
N GLU A 220 -11.78 -2.14 -17.33
CA GLU A 220 -12.79 -3.12 -16.86
C GLU A 220 -12.42 -4.56 -17.26
N ARG A 221 -11.92 -4.79 -18.48
CA ARG A 221 -11.48 -6.14 -18.91
C ARG A 221 -10.37 -6.69 -18.01
N ARG A 222 -9.37 -5.85 -17.68
CA ARG A 222 -8.28 -6.20 -16.77
C ARG A 222 -8.77 -6.46 -15.35
N ILE A 223 -9.70 -5.65 -14.85
CA ILE A 223 -10.31 -5.88 -13.53
C ILE A 223 -11.06 -7.21 -13.50
N CYS A 224 -11.82 -7.54 -14.54
CA CYS A 224 -12.48 -8.85 -14.62
C CYS A 224 -11.47 -10.01 -14.61
N ALA A 225 -10.36 -9.89 -15.34
CA ALA A 225 -9.28 -10.88 -15.31
C ALA A 225 -8.63 -10.98 -13.92
N ALA A 226 -8.30 -9.84 -13.28
CA ALA A 226 -7.72 -9.79 -11.94
C ALA A 226 -8.65 -10.44 -10.89
N VAL A 227 -9.93 -10.08 -10.91
CA VAL A 227 -10.95 -10.62 -9.99
C VAL A 227 -11.13 -12.11 -10.22
N PHE A 228 -11.19 -12.56 -11.48
CA PHE A 228 -11.28 -13.97 -11.82
C PHE A 228 -10.10 -14.77 -11.25
N VAL A 229 -8.86 -14.32 -11.49
CA VAL A 229 -7.66 -15.03 -11.02
C VAL A 229 -7.59 -15.03 -9.49
N ARG A 230 -7.95 -13.90 -8.83
CA ARG A 230 -8.00 -13.84 -7.36
C ARG A 230 -8.99 -14.83 -6.78
N LYS A 231 -10.22 -14.86 -7.29
CA LYS A 231 -11.24 -15.82 -6.84
C LYS A 231 -10.83 -17.26 -7.14
N PHE A 232 -10.24 -17.52 -8.30
CA PHE A 232 -9.72 -18.84 -8.64
C PHE A 232 -8.63 -19.27 -7.64
N ALA A 233 -7.62 -18.43 -7.38
CA ALA A 233 -6.54 -18.71 -6.45
C ALA A 233 -7.05 -18.98 -5.02
N ALA A 234 -7.96 -18.13 -4.54
CA ALA A 234 -8.61 -18.28 -3.24
C ALA A 234 -9.32 -19.64 -3.10
N LEU A 235 -10.11 -20.04 -4.10
CA LEU A 235 -10.82 -21.31 -4.09
C LEU A 235 -9.87 -22.51 -4.19
N PHE A 236 -8.82 -22.37 -4.98
CA PHE A 236 -7.77 -23.39 -5.10
C PHE A 236 -7.05 -23.61 -3.76
N ARG A 237 -6.69 -22.53 -3.05
CA ARG A 237 -6.15 -22.59 -1.67
C ARG A 237 -7.11 -23.19 -0.67
N CYS A 238 -8.41 -23.00 -0.87
CA CYS A 238 -9.45 -23.66 -0.06
C CYS A 238 -9.59 -25.17 -0.37
N GLY A 239 -8.79 -25.72 -1.29
CA GLY A 239 -8.83 -27.13 -1.67
C GLY A 239 -9.99 -27.49 -2.61
N VAL A 240 -10.64 -26.49 -3.23
CA VAL A 240 -11.72 -26.74 -4.19
C VAL A 240 -11.10 -27.31 -5.49
N PRO A 241 -11.61 -28.43 -6.03
CA PRO A 241 -11.12 -28.99 -7.29
C PRO A 241 -11.26 -28.00 -8.45
N VAL A 242 -10.27 -27.93 -9.33
CA VAL A 242 -10.22 -26.96 -10.46
C VAL A 242 -11.50 -26.95 -11.30
N ILE A 243 -12.05 -28.13 -11.64
CA ILE A 243 -13.29 -28.23 -12.42
C ILE A 243 -14.45 -27.55 -11.70
N THR A 244 -14.59 -27.81 -10.39
CA THR A 244 -15.59 -27.17 -9.55
C THR A 244 -15.35 -25.66 -9.48
N ILE A 245 -14.11 -25.19 -9.37
CA ILE A 245 -13.80 -23.74 -9.40
C ILE A 245 -14.31 -23.10 -10.70
N LEU A 246 -14.05 -23.72 -11.85
CA LEU A 246 -14.48 -23.19 -13.14
C LEU A 246 -16.01 -23.11 -13.26
N GLU A 247 -16.73 -24.14 -12.80
CA GLU A 247 -18.20 -24.16 -12.76
C GLU A 247 -18.76 -23.06 -11.83
N LEU A 248 -18.16 -22.93 -10.64
CA LEU A 248 -18.54 -21.93 -9.65
C LEU A 248 -18.33 -20.50 -10.17
N LEU A 249 -17.18 -20.22 -10.79
CA LEU A 249 -16.89 -18.92 -11.39
C LEU A 249 -17.76 -18.62 -12.61
N ALA A 250 -18.13 -19.63 -13.41
CA ALA A 250 -19.07 -19.47 -14.52
C ALA A 250 -20.47 -19.00 -14.06
N GLY A 251 -20.86 -19.45 -12.86
CA GLY A 251 -22.15 -19.14 -12.24
C GLY A 251 -22.28 -17.73 -11.67
N GLU A 252 -21.23 -16.91 -11.65
CA GLU A 252 -21.33 -15.54 -11.13
C GLU A 252 -22.12 -14.60 -12.05
N ASP A 253 -22.94 -13.75 -11.45
CA ASP A 253 -23.84 -12.79 -12.13
C ASP A 253 -23.06 -11.78 -12.99
N ASP A 254 -21.86 -11.41 -12.55
CA ASP A 254 -21.05 -10.35 -13.13
C ASP A 254 -20.11 -10.82 -14.27
N VAL A 255 -20.20 -12.10 -14.64
CA VAL A 255 -19.39 -12.71 -15.69
C VAL A 255 -20.07 -12.59 -17.06
N SER A 256 -19.28 -12.23 -18.09
CA SER A 256 -19.81 -12.07 -19.44
C SER A 256 -20.32 -13.42 -20.00
N PRO A 257 -21.37 -13.43 -20.86
CA PRO A 257 -21.92 -14.66 -21.42
C PRO A 257 -20.87 -15.53 -22.14
N ARG A 258 -19.92 -14.89 -22.82
CA ARG A 258 -18.81 -15.56 -23.51
C ARG A 258 -17.89 -16.31 -22.55
N VAL A 259 -17.57 -15.69 -21.41
CA VAL A 259 -16.74 -16.32 -20.36
C VAL A 259 -17.51 -17.46 -19.71
N ARG A 260 -18.81 -17.26 -19.42
CA ARG A 260 -19.68 -18.30 -18.87
C ARG A 260 -19.76 -19.52 -19.79
N GLU A 261 -19.97 -19.32 -21.09
CA GLU A 261 -19.99 -20.41 -22.07
C GLU A 261 -18.65 -21.14 -22.17
N ALA A 262 -17.53 -20.41 -22.15
CA ALA A 262 -16.19 -20.99 -22.17
C ALA A 262 -15.90 -21.88 -20.94
N LEU A 263 -16.51 -21.57 -19.79
CA LEU A 263 -16.29 -22.27 -18.52
C LEU A 263 -17.33 -23.36 -18.22
N ALA A 264 -18.54 -23.28 -18.79
CA ALA A 264 -19.69 -24.13 -18.41
C ALA A 264 -19.61 -25.60 -18.82
N ARG A 265 -18.66 -25.98 -19.68
CA ARG A 265 -18.47 -27.38 -20.13
C ARG A 265 -16.98 -27.68 -20.33
N PRO A 266 -16.19 -27.89 -19.26
CA PRO A 266 -14.88 -28.51 -19.45
C PRO A 266 -15.15 -29.88 -20.09
N PRO A 267 -14.61 -30.19 -21.28
CA PRO A 267 -14.87 -31.48 -21.90
C PRO A 267 -14.30 -32.56 -20.96
N ALA A 268 -15.05 -33.63 -20.69
CA ALA A 268 -14.73 -34.51 -19.56
C ALA A 268 -13.62 -35.55 -19.83
N ASP A 269 -13.16 -35.71 -21.08
CA ASP A 269 -12.58 -37.01 -21.47
C ASP A 269 -11.05 -37.07 -21.69
N ARG A 270 -10.30 -35.97 -21.58
CA ARG A 270 -8.83 -35.99 -21.81
C ARG A 270 -8.14 -34.91 -20.99
N GLY A 271 -7.16 -35.24 -20.13
CA GLY A 271 -6.46 -34.27 -19.27
C GLY A 271 -6.16 -32.94 -19.95
N TYR A 272 -6.95 -31.91 -19.61
CA TYR A 272 -6.82 -30.56 -20.15
C TYR A 272 -5.80 -29.79 -19.33
N ARG A 273 -4.99 -28.96 -20.01
CA ARG A 273 -4.26 -27.89 -19.34
C ARG A 273 -5.22 -26.78 -18.98
N LEU A 274 -5.09 -26.22 -17.77
CA LEU A 274 -5.92 -25.10 -17.33
C LEU A 274 -5.82 -23.92 -18.31
N THR A 275 -4.62 -23.71 -18.85
CA THR A 275 -4.30 -22.66 -19.82
C THR A 275 -5.21 -22.69 -21.06
N ASP A 276 -5.50 -23.88 -21.60
CA ASP A 276 -6.32 -24.03 -22.80
C ASP A 276 -7.78 -23.64 -22.56
N LEU A 277 -8.29 -23.88 -21.35
CA LEU A 277 -9.63 -23.48 -20.94
C LEU A 277 -9.70 -21.98 -20.73
N LEU A 278 -8.70 -21.40 -20.07
CA LEU A 278 -8.64 -19.95 -19.82
C LEU A 278 -8.45 -19.16 -21.11
N ALA A 279 -7.73 -19.68 -22.10
CA ALA A 279 -7.59 -19.06 -23.41
C ALA A 279 -8.93 -18.80 -24.10
N ARG A 280 -9.90 -19.72 -23.95
CA ARG A 280 -11.24 -19.61 -24.57
C ARG A 280 -12.07 -18.47 -23.99
N THR A 281 -11.81 -18.10 -22.73
CA THR A 281 -12.53 -17.00 -22.07
C THR A 281 -12.28 -15.65 -22.74
N GLY A 282 -11.11 -15.48 -23.37
CA GLY A 282 -10.66 -14.20 -23.89
C GLY A 282 -10.44 -13.13 -22.82
N LEU A 283 -10.33 -13.50 -21.53
CA LEU A 283 -9.97 -12.55 -20.47
C LEU A 283 -8.46 -12.26 -20.40
N PHE A 284 -7.65 -13.21 -20.86
CA PHE A 284 -6.21 -13.23 -20.68
C PHE A 284 -5.48 -12.99 -22.00
N ASP A 285 -4.48 -12.11 -21.97
CA ASP A 285 -3.50 -12.00 -23.05
C ASP A 285 -2.54 -13.20 -23.07
N GLU A 286 -1.89 -13.43 -24.22
CA GLU A 286 -1.05 -14.60 -24.48
C GLU A 286 0.03 -14.83 -23.39
N TRP A 287 0.68 -13.75 -22.95
CA TRP A 287 1.73 -13.84 -21.93
C TRP A 287 1.20 -14.21 -20.52
N HIS A 288 -0.06 -13.90 -20.21
CA HIS A 288 -0.70 -14.32 -18.95
C HIS A 288 -1.00 -15.82 -18.97
N LEU A 289 -1.40 -16.35 -20.13
CA LEU A 289 -1.65 -17.78 -20.31
C LEU A 289 -0.32 -18.55 -20.23
N ASP A 290 0.71 -18.04 -20.87
CA ASP A 290 2.07 -18.55 -20.79
C ASP A 290 2.58 -18.62 -19.34
N ALA A 291 2.31 -17.58 -18.55
CA ALA A 291 2.63 -17.54 -17.13
C ALA A 291 1.99 -18.70 -16.34
N LEU A 292 0.70 -18.93 -16.59
CA LEU A 292 -0.05 -20.00 -15.93
C LEU A 292 0.41 -21.39 -16.39
N ASP A 293 0.69 -21.57 -17.68
CA ASP A 293 1.19 -22.84 -18.21
C ASP A 293 2.52 -23.25 -17.55
N MET A 294 3.39 -22.26 -17.29
CA MET A 294 4.65 -22.49 -16.58
C MET A 294 4.43 -22.82 -15.11
N ALA A 295 3.54 -22.10 -14.43
CA ALA A 295 3.20 -22.37 -13.04
C ALA A 295 2.56 -23.76 -12.87
N GLU A 296 1.71 -24.17 -13.82
CA GLU A 296 1.11 -25.51 -13.91
C GLU A 296 2.18 -26.58 -14.13
N THR A 297 3.09 -26.37 -15.10
CA THR A 297 4.19 -27.30 -15.38
C THR A 297 5.18 -27.43 -14.23
N ALA A 298 5.43 -26.35 -13.50
CA ALA A 298 6.30 -26.33 -12.33
C ALA A 298 5.63 -26.88 -11.05
N GLY A 299 4.33 -27.21 -11.09
CA GLY A 299 3.56 -27.68 -9.94
C GLY A 299 3.35 -26.61 -8.86
N ARG A 300 3.49 -25.32 -9.20
CA ARG A 300 3.34 -24.17 -8.29
C ARG A 300 2.21 -23.26 -8.76
N LEU A 301 1.08 -23.86 -9.12
CA LEU A 301 -0.05 -23.14 -9.71
C LEU A 301 -0.61 -22.05 -8.77
N ASP A 302 -0.63 -22.28 -7.45
CA ASP A 302 -1.09 -21.28 -6.46
C ASP A 302 -0.24 -20.00 -6.52
N ASP A 303 1.09 -20.15 -6.46
CA ASP A 303 2.03 -19.02 -6.58
C ASP A 303 1.82 -18.26 -7.91
N GLY A 304 1.68 -19.00 -9.01
CA GLY A 304 1.48 -18.42 -10.34
C GLY A 304 0.17 -17.64 -10.46
N LEU A 305 -0.91 -18.15 -9.89
CA LEU A 305 -2.20 -17.46 -9.84
C LEU A 305 -2.14 -16.22 -8.94
N SER A 306 -1.52 -16.33 -7.76
CA SER A 306 -1.40 -15.20 -6.83
C SER A 306 -0.59 -14.05 -7.43
N ASP A 307 0.57 -14.36 -8.00
CA ASP A 307 1.41 -13.37 -8.66
C ASP A 307 0.70 -12.75 -9.88
N LEU A 308 0.01 -13.57 -10.70
CA LEU A 308 -0.75 -13.08 -11.85
C LEU A 308 -1.88 -12.13 -11.42
N ALA A 309 -2.60 -12.47 -10.35
CA ALA A 309 -3.63 -11.63 -9.75
C ALA A 309 -3.08 -10.25 -9.34
N ASP A 310 -1.90 -10.22 -8.72
CA ASP A 310 -1.26 -8.97 -8.32
C ASP A 310 -0.86 -8.13 -9.53
N ILE A 311 -0.26 -8.73 -10.56
CA ILE A 311 0.11 -7.99 -11.78
C ILE A 311 -1.12 -7.41 -12.48
N LEU A 312 -2.18 -8.20 -12.63
CA LEU A 312 -3.45 -7.75 -13.22
C LEU A 312 -4.13 -6.64 -12.40
N SER A 313 -3.78 -6.49 -11.11
CA SER A 313 -4.30 -5.46 -10.23
C SER A 313 -3.66 -4.08 -10.47
N TYR A 314 -2.50 -4.01 -11.13
CA TYR A 314 -1.80 -2.74 -11.39
C TYR A 314 -2.08 -2.18 -12.79
N PRO A 315 -2.25 -0.85 -12.92
CA PRO A 315 -2.32 -0.19 -14.23
C PRO A 315 -0.93 -0.11 -14.91
N ASP A 316 -0.95 -0.15 -16.25
CA ASP A 316 0.13 0.08 -17.21
C ASP A 316 1.08 -1.07 -17.59
N GLU A 317 0.81 -1.65 -18.76
CA GLU A 317 1.74 -2.48 -19.54
C GLU A 317 2.57 -1.66 -20.55
N ALA A 318 2.18 -0.41 -20.82
CA ALA A 318 2.82 0.45 -21.84
C ALA A 318 3.96 1.33 -21.28
N THR A 319 4.18 1.32 -19.96
CA THR A 319 5.28 2.02 -19.31
C THR A 319 6.48 1.08 -19.14
N SER A 320 7.69 1.65 -19.02
CA SER A 320 8.91 0.90 -18.67
C SER A 320 8.71 0.08 -17.38
N VAL A 321 7.95 0.62 -16.43
CA VAL A 321 7.57 -0.05 -15.17
C VAL A 321 6.75 -1.32 -15.41
N GLY A 322 5.78 -1.29 -16.31
CA GLY A 322 5.00 -2.48 -16.69
C GLY A 322 5.87 -3.58 -17.31
N SER A 323 6.80 -3.19 -18.18
CA SER A 323 7.75 -4.12 -18.81
C SER A 323 8.72 -4.73 -17.80
N VAL A 324 9.21 -3.93 -16.84
CA VAL A 324 10.09 -4.41 -15.75
C VAL A 324 9.34 -5.37 -14.82
N ARG A 325 8.10 -5.07 -14.45
CA ARG A 325 7.27 -5.99 -13.64
C ARG A 325 7.02 -7.31 -14.35
N LYS A 326 6.71 -7.26 -15.65
CA LYS A 326 6.52 -8.45 -16.48
C LYS A 326 7.81 -9.28 -16.58
N ALA A 327 8.97 -8.63 -16.76
CA ALA A 327 10.26 -9.31 -16.77
C ALA A 327 10.62 -9.94 -15.42
N ALA A 328 10.47 -9.19 -14.32
CA ALA A 328 10.71 -9.66 -12.95
C ALA A 328 9.78 -10.83 -12.54
N PHE A 329 8.57 -10.85 -13.08
CA PHE A 329 7.66 -11.97 -12.91
C PHE A 329 8.14 -13.20 -13.69
N LEU A 330 8.37 -13.08 -15.00
CA LEU A 330 8.80 -14.20 -15.84
C LEU A 330 10.14 -14.78 -15.38
N SER A 331 11.00 -13.97 -14.78
CA SER A 331 12.30 -14.38 -14.26
C SER A 331 12.21 -15.23 -12.99
N ARG A 332 11.13 -15.10 -12.19
CA ARG A 332 10.87 -15.98 -11.03
C ARG A 332 10.55 -17.43 -11.44
N TRP A 333 10.07 -17.63 -12.66
CA TRP A 333 9.71 -18.92 -13.22
C TRP A 333 10.85 -19.59 -14.01
N ALA A 334 12.09 -19.13 -13.81
CA ALA A 334 13.33 -19.67 -14.40
C ALA A 334 13.33 -19.78 -15.94
N LEU A 335 12.61 -18.87 -16.62
CA LEU A 335 12.66 -18.76 -18.07
C LEU A 335 14.03 -18.31 -18.58
N ASP A 336 14.41 -18.84 -19.74
CA ASP A 336 15.54 -18.33 -20.52
C ASP A 336 15.32 -16.83 -20.85
N PRO A 337 16.29 -15.94 -20.54
CA PRO A 337 16.20 -14.50 -20.82
C PRO A 337 15.80 -14.15 -22.26
N GLY A 338 16.20 -14.97 -23.25
CA GLY A 338 15.78 -14.80 -24.64
C GLY A 338 14.27 -14.97 -24.83
N ARG A 339 13.65 -15.96 -24.17
CA ARG A 339 12.20 -16.17 -24.16
C ARG A 339 11.45 -15.08 -23.38
N ILE A 340 12.04 -14.58 -22.30
CA ILE A 340 11.49 -13.44 -21.56
C ILE A 340 11.45 -12.20 -22.47
N ALA A 341 12.54 -11.88 -23.17
CA ALA A 341 12.59 -10.76 -24.10
C ALA A 341 11.55 -10.86 -25.21
N LEU A 342 11.43 -12.04 -25.84
CA LEU A 342 10.43 -12.32 -26.87
C LEU A 342 9.01 -12.05 -26.38
N ARG A 343 8.66 -12.53 -25.18
CA ARG A 343 7.29 -12.41 -24.62
C ARG A 343 6.98 -11.04 -24.01
N VAL A 344 7.95 -10.36 -23.41
CA VAL A 344 7.75 -9.01 -22.85
C VAL A 344 7.63 -7.98 -23.96
N PHE A 345 8.46 -8.08 -25.00
CA PHE A 345 8.64 -7.01 -25.95
C PHE A 345 8.14 -7.32 -27.37
N GLY A 346 7.76 -8.57 -27.65
CA GLY A 346 7.15 -8.96 -28.93
C GLY A 346 8.12 -8.94 -30.13
N VAL A 347 9.43 -8.91 -29.90
CA VAL A 347 10.46 -8.81 -30.95
C VAL A 347 11.34 -10.05 -30.95
N SER A 348 11.51 -10.68 -32.12
CA SER A 348 12.38 -11.84 -32.28
C SER A 348 13.86 -11.48 -32.47
N ASN A 349 14.70 -12.28 -31.80
CA ASN A 349 16.14 -12.45 -32.02
C ASN A 349 17.10 -11.29 -31.67
N GLN A 350 16.73 -10.38 -30.77
CA GLN A 350 17.68 -9.39 -30.22
C GLN A 350 18.18 -9.83 -28.84
N SER A 351 19.43 -9.51 -28.51
CA SER A 351 19.97 -9.73 -27.15
C SER A 351 19.22 -8.86 -26.14
N PHE A 352 18.97 -9.39 -24.94
CA PHE A 352 18.22 -8.72 -23.87
C PHE A 352 18.78 -7.31 -23.57
N SER A 353 20.11 -7.15 -23.62
CA SER A 353 20.83 -5.89 -23.51
C SER A 353 20.43 -4.83 -24.56
N ARG A 354 20.44 -5.21 -25.85
CA ARG A 354 20.05 -4.30 -26.94
C ARG A 354 18.58 -3.89 -26.85
N LEU A 355 17.74 -4.75 -26.28
CA LEU A 355 16.33 -4.48 -26.10
C LEU A 355 16.09 -3.48 -24.95
N LEU A 356 16.79 -3.65 -23.81
CA LEU A 356 16.79 -2.68 -22.72
C LEU A 356 17.34 -1.32 -23.17
N ALA A 357 18.43 -1.32 -23.95
CA ALA A 357 18.99 -0.10 -24.54
C ALA A 357 18.00 0.61 -25.46
N GLY A 358 17.26 -0.13 -26.30
CA GLY A 358 16.23 0.44 -27.19
C GLY A 358 14.99 1.03 -26.49
N ARG A 359 14.85 0.82 -25.17
CA ARG A 359 13.74 1.34 -24.35
C ARG A 359 14.19 2.34 -23.29
N GLY A 360 15.43 2.84 -23.38
CA GLY A 360 15.99 3.81 -22.43
C GLY A 360 16.37 3.21 -21.06
N LEU A 361 16.55 1.89 -20.98
CA LEU A 361 16.89 1.16 -19.74
C LEU A 361 18.37 0.69 -19.72
N SER A 362 19.23 1.29 -20.53
CA SER A 362 20.67 0.97 -20.65
C SER A 362 21.48 1.17 -19.36
N ALA A 363 20.94 1.87 -18.35
CA ALA A 363 21.59 2.00 -17.05
C ALA A 363 21.53 0.71 -16.20
N LEU A 364 20.59 -0.21 -16.48
CA LEU A 364 20.56 -1.55 -15.87
C LEU A 364 21.62 -2.50 -16.48
N ASP A 365 22.19 -2.14 -17.63
CA ASP A 365 22.87 -3.04 -18.57
C ASP A 365 24.27 -3.47 -18.06
N ALA A 366 25.01 -2.62 -17.35
CA ALA A 366 26.39 -2.95 -16.97
C ALA A 366 26.51 -3.89 -15.76
N ALA A 367 25.66 -3.76 -14.74
CA ALA A 367 25.76 -4.56 -13.51
C ALA A 367 25.01 -5.90 -13.59
N ILE A 368 23.97 -5.99 -14.42
CA ILE A 368 23.11 -7.18 -14.53
C ILE A 368 23.67 -8.18 -15.56
N LEU A 369 24.32 -7.71 -16.64
CA LEU A 369 24.94 -8.61 -17.62
C LEU A 369 26.27 -9.19 -17.15
N ASP A 370 27.09 -8.45 -16.38
CA ASP A 370 28.35 -8.99 -15.83
C ASP A 370 28.11 -10.20 -14.90
N ALA A 371 27.01 -10.19 -14.14
CA ALA A 371 26.57 -11.31 -13.31
C ALA A 371 25.93 -12.47 -14.10
N GLY A 372 25.39 -12.18 -15.29
CA GLY A 372 24.71 -13.17 -16.14
C GLY A 372 25.66 -13.95 -17.06
N GLU A 373 26.72 -13.31 -17.56
CA GLU A 373 27.61 -13.89 -18.59
C GLU A 373 28.82 -14.65 -18.00
N THR A 374 29.19 -14.40 -16.75
CA THR A 374 30.40 -14.99 -16.13
C THR A 374 30.15 -16.21 -15.23
N GLY A 375 28.91 -16.71 -15.16
CA GLY A 375 28.57 -17.92 -14.40
C GLY A 375 28.58 -17.76 -12.87
N LEU A 376 28.86 -16.56 -12.35
CA LEU A 376 28.75 -16.24 -10.93
C LEU A 376 27.50 -15.40 -10.66
N ASP A 377 26.53 -16.15 -10.14
CA ASP A 377 25.34 -15.74 -9.40
C ASP A 377 24.16 -15.14 -10.18
N ARG A 378 23.56 -16.00 -11.01
CA ARG A 378 22.19 -15.83 -11.55
C ARG A 378 21.16 -15.42 -10.50
N VAL A 379 21.34 -15.81 -9.23
CA VAL A 379 20.48 -15.42 -8.10
C VAL A 379 20.67 -13.94 -7.75
N ALA A 380 21.89 -13.40 -7.86
CA ALA A 380 22.19 -11.99 -7.62
C ALA A 380 21.61 -11.07 -8.71
N ALA A 381 21.67 -11.46 -9.99
CA ALA A 381 21.05 -10.72 -11.08
C ALA A 381 19.51 -10.67 -10.95
N LEU A 382 18.89 -11.79 -10.57
CA LEU A 382 17.45 -11.88 -10.28
C LEU A 382 17.07 -11.11 -9.00
N SER A 383 17.95 -11.11 -7.99
CA SER A 383 17.81 -10.32 -6.77
C SER A 383 17.93 -8.81 -7.03
N ALA A 384 18.78 -8.38 -7.97
CA ALA A 384 18.89 -6.99 -8.40
C ALA A 384 17.61 -6.51 -9.12
N VAL A 385 17.01 -7.34 -9.97
CA VAL A 385 15.71 -7.06 -10.62
C VAL A 385 14.57 -7.01 -9.58
N ALA A 386 14.60 -7.88 -8.57
CA ALA A 386 13.67 -7.83 -7.44
C ALA A 386 13.92 -6.60 -6.52
N GLY A 387 15.17 -6.17 -6.34
CA GLY A 387 15.55 -4.97 -5.60
C GLY A 387 15.20 -3.67 -6.33
N LEU A 388 15.13 -3.71 -7.66
CA LEU A 388 14.58 -2.61 -8.47
C LEU A 388 13.06 -2.53 -8.33
N HIS A 389 12.37 -3.66 -8.13
CA HIS A 389 10.93 -3.67 -7.88
C HIS A 389 10.55 -2.93 -6.57
N THR A 390 11.38 -3.05 -5.53
CA THR A 390 11.20 -2.33 -4.26
C THR A 390 11.57 -0.86 -4.35
N LEU A 391 12.64 -0.50 -5.07
CA LEU A 391 13.07 0.89 -5.28
C LEU A 391 12.13 1.71 -6.19
N TYR A 392 11.50 1.08 -7.19
CA TYR A 392 10.61 1.78 -8.13
C TYR A 392 9.17 1.96 -7.61
N GLY A 393 8.83 1.43 -6.44
CA GLY A 393 7.57 1.75 -5.76
C GLY A 393 7.45 3.22 -5.34
N GLU A 394 8.58 3.97 -5.34
CA GLU A 394 8.68 5.32 -4.77
C GLU A 394 8.82 6.46 -5.80
N LEU A 395 8.91 6.17 -7.11
CA LEU A 395 9.17 7.19 -8.15
C LEU A 395 7.89 7.64 -8.90
N PRO A 396 7.67 8.96 -9.11
CA PRO A 396 6.51 9.48 -9.85
C PRO A 396 6.58 9.26 -11.37
N ASP A 397 5.42 9.03 -12.01
CA ASP A 397 5.24 8.56 -13.39
C ASP A 397 5.63 9.52 -14.56
N THR A 398 6.30 10.66 -14.32
CA THR A 398 6.37 11.75 -15.33
C THR A 398 7.72 11.95 -16.04
N VAL A 399 8.72 11.07 -15.90
CA VAL A 399 10.08 11.32 -16.42
C VAL A 399 10.55 10.21 -17.37
N GLN A 400 10.93 10.58 -18.60
CA GLN A 400 11.54 9.65 -19.57
C GLN A 400 13.07 9.58 -19.40
N ALA A 401 13.63 8.39 -19.58
CA ALA A 401 15.04 8.09 -19.26
C ALA A 401 16.05 8.79 -20.18
N ASP A 402 15.72 8.96 -21.46
CA ASP A 402 16.63 9.56 -22.46
C ASP A 402 16.89 11.06 -22.18
N ASP A 403 15.88 11.77 -21.65
CA ASP A 403 15.99 13.17 -21.25
C ASP A 403 16.88 13.36 -20.02
N CYS A 404 16.87 12.39 -19.09
CA CYS A 404 17.73 12.41 -17.91
C CYS A 404 19.20 12.16 -18.25
N CYS A 405 19.49 11.25 -19.18
CA CYS A 405 20.86 10.95 -19.61
C CYS A 405 21.48 12.12 -20.39
N PHE A 406 20.74 12.75 -21.30
CA PHE A 406 21.21 13.91 -22.06
C PHE A 406 21.49 15.12 -21.15
N LEU A 407 20.58 15.44 -20.23
CA LEU A 407 20.75 16.55 -19.29
C LEU A 407 21.88 16.31 -18.28
N ALA A 408 22.09 15.06 -17.85
CA ALA A 408 23.20 14.69 -16.97
C ALA A 408 24.56 14.79 -17.69
N GLY A 409 24.67 14.29 -18.92
CA GLY A 409 25.90 14.36 -19.72
C GLY A 409 26.30 15.80 -20.08
N TRP A 410 25.33 16.61 -20.50
CA TRP A 410 25.55 18.03 -20.79
C TRP A 410 25.95 18.83 -19.54
N ALA A 411 25.29 18.59 -18.40
CA ALA A 411 25.61 19.26 -17.14
C ALA A 411 26.94 18.81 -16.52
N ALA A 412 27.43 17.61 -16.84
CA ALA A 412 28.76 17.14 -16.47
C ALA A 412 29.85 17.80 -17.33
N ALA A 413 29.66 17.87 -18.65
CA ALA A 413 30.60 18.51 -19.57
C ALA A 413 30.80 20.01 -19.27
N CYS A 414 29.71 20.74 -18.97
CA CYS A 414 29.78 22.13 -18.55
C CYS A 414 30.46 22.33 -17.18
N ARG A 415 30.33 21.38 -16.24
CA ARG A 415 30.97 21.43 -14.92
C ARG A 415 32.47 21.10 -14.98
N MET A 416 32.90 20.29 -15.95
CA MET A 416 34.30 19.92 -16.14
C MET A 416 35.09 20.93 -17.00
N GLY A 417 34.46 22.02 -17.45
CA GLY A 417 35.13 23.11 -18.18
C GLY A 417 35.60 22.73 -19.59
N LEU A 418 35.03 21.67 -20.16
CA LEU A 418 35.37 21.19 -21.51
C LEU A 418 34.98 22.22 -22.57
N ALA A 419 35.85 22.41 -23.57
CA ALA A 419 35.53 23.19 -24.75
C ALA A 419 34.32 22.57 -25.47
N VAL A 420 33.41 23.42 -25.95
CA VAL A 420 32.12 23.03 -26.53
C VAL A 420 32.31 21.99 -27.65
N ASP A 421 33.36 22.14 -28.46
CA ASP A 421 33.66 21.21 -29.54
C ASP A 421 34.04 19.80 -29.06
N ALA A 422 34.72 19.68 -27.91
CA ALA A 422 35.08 18.39 -27.31
C ALA A 422 33.87 17.70 -26.65
N ALA A 423 32.98 18.48 -26.03
CA ALA A 423 31.74 17.97 -25.44
C ALA A 423 30.75 17.50 -26.52
N LEU A 424 30.66 18.22 -27.64
CA LEU A 424 29.81 17.85 -28.77
C LEU A 424 30.32 16.61 -29.50
N ALA A 425 31.64 16.44 -29.66
CA ALA A 425 32.22 15.24 -30.27
C ALA A 425 31.95 13.96 -29.45
N LEU A 426 31.99 14.06 -28.11
CA LEU A 426 31.66 12.97 -27.20
C LEU A 426 30.17 12.58 -27.28
N LEU A 427 29.28 13.57 -27.39
CA LEU A 427 27.83 13.37 -27.50
C LEU A 427 27.40 12.87 -28.89
N GLU A 428 28.09 13.28 -29.97
CA GLU A 428 27.86 12.76 -31.33
C GLU A 428 28.20 11.26 -31.44
N GLY A 429 29.18 10.77 -30.69
CA GLY A 429 29.56 9.35 -30.66
C GLY A 429 28.55 8.44 -29.96
N GLU A 430 27.90 8.94 -28.90
CA GLU A 430 26.97 8.18 -28.04
C GLU A 430 25.51 8.23 -28.55
N LEU A 431 25.11 9.31 -29.24
CA LEU A 431 23.71 9.57 -29.64
C LEU A 431 23.60 9.95 -31.14
N PRO A 432 23.80 8.98 -32.07
CA PRO A 432 23.94 9.25 -33.50
C PRO A 432 22.69 9.84 -34.18
N ARG A 433 21.50 9.69 -33.59
CA ARG A 433 20.25 10.28 -34.11
C ARG A 433 20.17 11.80 -33.93
N MET A 434 20.97 12.39 -33.02
CA MET A 434 21.01 13.84 -32.78
C MET A 434 22.14 14.57 -33.53
N ALA A 435 22.97 13.84 -34.28
CA ALA A 435 24.13 14.38 -35.01
C ALA A 435 23.75 15.47 -36.04
N ALA A 436 22.58 15.37 -36.68
CA ALA A 436 22.11 16.38 -37.63
C ALA A 436 21.81 17.74 -36.97
N SER A 437 21.28 17.73 -35.74
CA SER A 437 21.02 18.93 -34.95
C SER A 437 22.32 19.55 -34.45
N ILE A 438 23.30 18.72 -34.06
CA ILE A 438 24.62 19.17 -33.59
C ILE A 438 25.43 19.79 -34.74
N GLN A 439 25.41 19.20 -35.94
CA GLN A 439 26.01 19.77 -37.14
C GLN A 439 25.38 21.11 -37.53
N SER A 440 24.06 21.27 -37.37
CA SER A 440 23.38 22.56 -37.63
C SER A 440 23.87 23.68 -36.69
N ILE A 441 24.15 23.33 -35.43
CA ILE A 441 24.65 24.27 -34.41
C ILE A 441 26.11 24.65 -34.72
N ARG A 442 26.93 23.67 -35.11
CA ARG A 442 28.33 23.88 -35.50
C ARG A 442 28.46 24.75 -36.75
N HIS A 443 27.55 24.61 -37.71
CA HIS A 443 27.54 25.42 -38.93
C HIS A 443 27.07 26.86 -38.68
N ALA A 444 26.20 27.08 -37.69
CA ALA A 444 25.70 28.40 -37.32
C ALA A 444 26.70 29.25 -36.50
N ILE A 445 27.67 28.64 -35.82
CA ILE A 445 28.62 29.34 -34.94
C ILE A 445 29.88 29.83 -35.66
N GLY A 446 30.12 29.38 -36.90
CA GLY A 446 31.14 29.98 -37.78
C GLY A 446 32.57 29.91 -37.24
N GLY A 447 33.12 28.70 -37.13
CA GLY A 447 34.54 28.36 -37.35
C GLY A 447 35.65 28.96 -36.49
N GLU A 448 35.46 30.04 -35.75
CA GLU A 448 36.48 30.61 -34.87
C GLU A 448 36.03 30.64 -33.41
N SER A 449 36.93 30.21 -32.53
CA SER A 449 36.78 30.06 -31.09
C SER A 449 36.60 31.42 -30.40
N ILE A 450 35.38 31.98 -30.44
CA ILE A 450 35.09 33.31 -29.90
C ILE A 450 33.91 33.25 -28.90
N ARG A 451 34.15 33.80 -27.70
CA ARG A 451 33.14 33.94 -26.62
C ARG A 451 31.95 34.79 -27.08
N LEU A 452 30.75 34.20 -27.05
CA LEU A 452 29.50 34.83 -27.48
C LEU A 452 29.01 35.88 -26.46
N THR A 453 28.69 37.10 -26.93
CA THR A 453 28.02 38.14 -26.13
C THR A 453 26.64 38.50 -26.71
N PRO A 454 25.63 38.78 -25.85
CA PRO A 454 24.22 38.86 -26.25
C PRO A 454 23.90 40.00 -27.23
N LYS A 455 24.72 41.06 -27.27
CA LYS A 455 24.54 42.19 -28.20
C LYS A 455 24.81 41.84 -29.67
N ARG A 456 25.56 40.78 -29.98
CA ARG A 456 25.84 40.35 -31.36
C ARG A 456 24.79 39.35 -31.89
N LEU A 457 24.20 38.55 -31.01
CA LEU A 457 23.15 37.58 -31.36
C LEU A 457 21.89 38.26 -31.95
N VAL A 458 21.54 39.44 -31.44
CA VAL A 458 20.36 40.20 -31.89
C VAL A 458 20.55 40.78 -33.31
N ARG A 459 21.78 41.07 -33.74
CA ARG A 459 22.06 41.59 -35.09
C ARG A 459 22.10 40.51 -36.18
N ALA A 460 22.22 39.24 -35.81
CA ALA A 460 22.34 38.11 -36.74
C ALA A 460 20.99 37.48 -37.15
N GLY A 461 19.86 38.11 -36.85
CA GLY A 461 18.53 37.64 -37.28
C GLY A 461 17.97 36.44 -36.50
N LEU A 462 18.63 35.98 -35.44
CA LEU A 462 18.23 34.83 -34.62
C LEU A 462 17.28 35.19 -33.46
N ALA A 463 16.43 36.20 -33.66
CA ALA A 463 15.40 36.60 -32.69
C ALA A 463 14.43 35.47 -32.27
N PRO A 464 14.05 34.50 -33.13
CA PRO A 464 13.20 33.37 -32.72
C PRO A 464 13.91 32.42 -31.75
N TRP A 465 15.23 32.26 -31.87
CA TRP A 465 16.03 31.42 -30.97
C TRP A 465 16.39 32.10 -29.67
N LEU A 466 16.40 33.44 -29.64
CA LEU A 466 16.38 34.21 -28.40
C LEU A 466 15.02 34.07 -27.69
N ALA A 467 13.90 34.00 -28.42
CA ALA A 467 12.60 33.71 -27.83
C ALA A 467 12.49 32.26 -27.32
N VAL A 468 13.05 31.27 -28.03
CA VAL A 468 13.16 29.88 -27.56
C VAL A 468 14.20 29.75 -26.45
N GLY A 469 15.26 30.55 -26.44
CA GLY A 469 16.25 30.64 -25.36
C GLY A 469 15.77 31.42 -24.15
N ILE A 470 14.81 32.35 -24.31
CA ILE A 470 14.07 33.01 -23.23
C ILE A 470 12.93 32.11 -22.75
N ALA A 471 12.34 31.26 -23.61
CA ALA A 471 11.35 30.26 -23.22
C ALA A 471 12.00 29.05 -22.55
N ALA A 472 13.17 28.61 -23.02
CA ALA A 472 14.03 27.61 -22.40
C ALA A 472 14.80 28.21 -21.22
N GLY A 473 15.08 29.52 -21.23
CA GLY A 473 15.57 30.30 -20.10
C GLY A 473 14.47 30.65 -19.09
N ALA A 474 13.20 30.56 -19.48
CA ALA A 474 12.04 30.56 -18.60
C ALA A 474 11.69 29.14 -18.15
N ALA A 475 12.07 28.09 -18.89
CA ALA A 475 12.01 26.70 -18.45
C ALA A 475 13.18 26.32 -17.52
N VAL A 476 14.38 26.86 -17.77
CA VAL A 476 15.53 26.94 -16.87
C VAL A 476 15.35 28.08 -15.88
N GLY A 477 14.44 29.00 -16.14
CA GLY A 477 13.89 29.93 -15.15
C GLY A 477 12.82 29.28 -14.32
N VAL A 478 12.26 28.13 -14.74
CA VAL A 478 11.38 27.21 -14.00
C VAL A 478 12.18 26.12 -13.32
N LEU A 479 13.38 25.76 -13.80
CA LEU A 479 14.36 24.93 -13.10
C LEU A 479 15.29 25.75 -12.22
N GLY A 480 15.46 27.03 -12.54
CA GLY A 480 16.09 28.09 -11.78
C GLY A 480 15.10 28.67 -10.80
N ASP A 481 13.80 28.76 -11.12
CA ASP A 481 12.73 28.84 -10.12
C ASP A 481 12.57 27.49 -9.44
N ALA A 482 12.89 26.31 -9.98
CA ALA A 482 12.79 25.07 -9.21
C ALA A 482 13.96 24.94 -8.26
N LEU A 483 15.14 25.43 -8.64
CA LEU A 483 16.35 25.46 -7.83
C LEU A 483 16.40 26.69 -6.94
N GLU A 484 15.77 27.82 -7.30
CA GLU A 484 15.42 28.94 -6.42
C GLU A 484 14.11 28.66 -5.68
N ARG A 485 13.24 27.69 -6.04
CA ARG A 485 12.14 27.17 -5.20
C ARG A 485 12.61 25.98 -4.38
N LEU A 486 13.79 25.40 -4.63
CA LEU A 486 14.48 24.43 -3.78
C LEU A 486 15.41 25.17 -2.82
N ALA A 487 16.16 26.15 -3.29
CA ALA A 487 16.97 27.09 -2.50
C ALA A 487 16.12 28.15 -1.82
N ALA A 488 14.99 28.59 -2.39
CA ALA A 488 13.89 29.18 -1.64
C ALA A 488 12.95 28.13 -1.08
N CYS A 489 13.08 26.82 -1.23
CA CYS A 489 12.48 25.92 -0.22
C CYS A 489 13.35 25.91 1.04
N GLU A 490 14.67 26.15 0.94
CA GLU A 490 15.53 26.45 2.09
C GLU A 490 15.39 27.90 2.59
N ARG A 491 15.24 28.87 1.69
CA ARG A 491 14.94 30.27 2.03
C ARG A 491 13.48 30.51 2.39
N ILE A 492 12.51 29.69 1.96
CA ILE A 492 11.13 29.59 2.47
C ILE A 492 11.11 28.70 3.72
N ARG A 493 12.06 27.76 3.95
CA ARG A 493 12.27 27.17 5.29
C ARG A 493 12.79 28.22 6.28
N LEU A 494 13.60 29.19 5.83
CA LEU A 494 14.09 30.32 6.63
C LEU A 494 13.17 31.56 6.62
N CYS A 495 12.30 31.75 5.62
CA CYS A 495 11.31 32.84 5.53
C CYS A 495 9.91 32.40 6.01
N ARG A 496 9.54 31.11 5.99
CA ARG A 496 8.44 30.56 6.83
C ARG A 496 8.79 30.52 8.30
N ARG A 497 10.05 30.75 8.68
CA ARG A 497 10.41 31.13 10.07
C ARG A 497 10.03 32.58 10.41
N ARG A 498 9.52 33.37 9.45
CA ARG A 498 9.08 34.76 9.66
C ARG A 498 7.67 35.11 9.16
N ALA A 499 6.94 34.21 8.52
CA ALA A 499 5.51 34.40 8.25
C ALA A 499 4.68 33.89 9.45
N PRO A 500 4.00 34.76 10.20
CA PRO A 500 3.10 34.30 11.24
C PRO A 500 1.87 33.67 10.59
N LEU A 501 1.53 32.47 11.09
CA LEU A 501 0.17 31.98 11.35
C LEU A 501 -0.83 32.03 10.18
N LEU A 502 -1.21 30.84 9.67
CA LEU A 502 -2.59 30.36 9.50
C LEU A 502 -2.55 29.08 8.63
N ARG A 503 -3.00 27.93 9.18
CA ARG A 503 -3.30 26.64 8.51
C ARG A 503 -2.29 25.47 8.50
N GLY A 504 -1.21 25.45 9.30
CA GLY A 504 -0.32 24.27 9.36
C GLY A 504 0.41 23.95 10.66
N GLY A 505 0.24 24.75 11.72
CA GLY A 505 0.96 24.60 13.00
C GLY A 505 0.84 23.23 13.67
N PRO A 506 -0.37 22.69 13.90
CA PRO A 506 -0.53 21.45 14.67
C PRO A 506 -0.07 20.19 13.91
N ILE A 507 -0.23 20.14 12.59
CA ILE A 507 0.17 19.01 11.74
C ILE A 507 1.70 18.89 11.69
N ARG A 508 2.39 20.01 11.42
CA ARG A 508 3.86 20.02 11.38
C ARG A 508 4.48 19.67 12.73
N ARG A 509 3.90 20.17 13.83
CA ARG A 509 4.36 19.87 15.18
C ARG A 509 4.20 18.40 15.52
N ARG A 510 3.07 17.79 15.16
CA ARG A 510 2.83 16.35 15.33
C ARG A 510 3.80 15.52 14.49
N ALA A 511 4.01 15.85 13.22
CA ALA A 511 4.99 15.16 12.38
C ALA A 511 6.42 15.26 12.93
N ALA A 512 6.81 16.43 13.43
CA ALA A 512 8.10 16.64 14.08
C ALA A 512 8.25 15.79 15.35
N LEU A 513 7.21 15.74 16.19
CA LEU A 513 7.19 14.88 17.38
C LEU A 513 7.31 13.41 16.99
N THR A 514 6.54 12.94 16.00
CA THR A 514 6.58 11.56 15.51
C THR A 514 7.98 11.17 15.02
N HIS A 515 8.60 12.03 14.18
CA HIS A 515 9.97 11.81 13.70
C HIS A 515 10.98 11.76 14.85
N ALA A 516 10.94 12.74 15.75
CA ALA A 516 11.85 12.78 16.91
C ALA A 516 11.69 11.53 17.80
N THR A 517 10.45 11.08 18.00
CA THR A 517 10.13 9.88 18.76
C THR A 517 10.73 8.63 18.13
N ARG A 518 10.61 8.50 16.80
CA ARG A 518 11.20 7.37 16.08
C ARG A 518 12.72 7.37 16.17
N VAL A 519 13.35 8.52 15.93
CA VAL A 519 14.81 8.65 16.06
C VAL A 519 15.25 8.30 17.48
N LEU A 520 14.52 8.75 18.52
CA LEU A 520 14.83 8.40 19.91
C LEU A 520 14.76 6.89 20.13
N GLY A 521 13.67 6.26 19.69
CA GLY A 521 13.47 4.81 19.82
C GLY A 521 14.53 4.00 19.08
N THR A 522 14.89 4.41 17.86
CA THR A 522 15.95 3.74 17.07
C THR A 522 17.32 3.87 17.73
N LEU A 523 17.69 5.06 18.23
CA LEU A 523 18.98 5.24 18.90
C LEU A 523 19.07 4.42 20.19
N LEU A 524 18.02 4.42 21.00
CA LEU A 524 17.95 3.59 22.20
C LEU A 524 17.99 2.09 21.88
N GLY A 525 17.30 1.65 20.82
CA GLY A 525 17.34 0.26 20.36
C GLY A 525 18.70 -0.18 19.81
N LEU A 526 19.51 0.76 19.31
CA LEU A 526 20.91 0.54 18.95
C LEU A 526 21.86 0.54 20.18
N GLY A 527 21.32 0.73 21.39
CA GLY A 527 22.07 0.74 22.64
C GLY A 527 22.72 2.08 22.98
N ALA A 528 22.32 3.18 22.31
CA ALA A 528 22.82 4.50 22.66
C ALA A 528 22.36 4.90 24.08
N PRO A 529 23.22 5.52 24.90
CA PRO A 529 22.81 6.01 26.20
C PRO A 529 21.75 7.11 26.04
N ILE A 530 20.79 7.13 26.97
CA ILE A 530 19.61 8.01 26.89
C ILE A 530 19.96 9.49 26.74
N GLU A 531 21.05 9.93 27.35
CA GLU A 531 21.54 11.32 27.25
C GLU A 531 21.99 11.68 25.83
N GLU A 532 22.78 10.81 25.19
CA GLU A 532 23.22 11.02 23.80
C GLU A 532 22.04 10.91 22.82
N ALA A 533 21.12 9.97 23.06
CA ALA A 533 19.94 9.80 22.24
C ALA A 533 18.99 11.02 22.32
N LEU A 534 18.84 11.63 23.51
CA LEU A 534 18.04 12.84 23.72
C LEU A 534 18.69 14.08 23.10
N ASP A 535 20.01 14.23 23.21
CA ASP A 535 20.73 15.36 22.59
C ASP A 535 20.69 15.28 21.06
N ALA A 536 20.92 14.08 20.50
CA ALA A 536 20.77 13.84 19.06
C ALA A 536 19.35 14.16 18.57
N THR A 537 18.32 13.73 19.30
CA THR A 537 16.92 14.02 18.91
C THR A 537 16.50 15.47 19.06
N ALA A 538 17.10 16.22 19.99
CA ALA A 538 16.86 17.65 20.17
C ALA A 538 17.32 18.51 18.98
N SER A 539 18.00 17.93 17.98
CA SER A 539 18.43 18.62 16.75
C SER A 539 17.77 18.11 15.46
N CYS A 540 16.93 17.06 15.56
CA CYS A 540 16.45 16.28 14.41
C CYS A 540 14.94 16.43 14.12
N SER A 541 14.14 17.12 14.94
CA SER A 541 12.68 17.15 14.76
C SER A 541 12.21 18.08 13.64
N GLY A 542 13.02 19.08 13.26
CA GLY A 542 12.68 20.09 12.27
C GLY A 542 11.66 21.14 12.76
N ASP A 543 11.16 21.02 13.99
CA ASP A 543 10.33 22.01 14.67
C ASP A 543 11.03 22.54 15.93
N ARG A 544 11.25 23.86 15.97
CA ARG A 544 12.01 24.50 17.05
C ARG A 544 11.38 24.27 18.43
N SER A 545 10.06 24.14 18.49
CA SER A 545 9.36 23.97 19.76
C SER A 545 9.49 22.55 20.30
N THR A 546 9.47 21.55 19.42
CA THR A 546 9.77 20.15 19.74
C THR A 546 11.26 19.99 20.12
N ASP A 547 12.18 20.56 19.34
CA ASP A 547 13.63 20.57 19.65
C ASP A 547 13.91 21.16 21.04
N GLN A 548 13.29 22.31 21.37
CA GLN A 548 13.43 22.94 22.68
C GLN A 548 12.84 22.10 23.81
N ALA A 549 11.72 21.42 23.58
CA ALA A 549 11.12 20.52 24.55
C ALA A 549 12.02 19.33 24.85
N PHE A 550 12.56 18.65 23.82
CA PHE A 550 13.53 17.56 24.01
C PHE A 550 14.80 18.04 24.72
N ARG A 551 15.29 19.24 24.40
CA ARG A 551 16.45 19.80 25.10
C ARG A 551 16.19 20.10 26.58
N ARG A 552 14.98 20.55 26.93
CA ARG A 552 14.60 20.74 28.34
C ARG A 552 14.45 19.41 29.06
N VAL A 553 13.84 18.42 28.40
CA VAL A 553 13.75 17.04 28.90
C VAL A 553 15.14 16.48 29.19
N TYR A 554 16.07 16.59 28.24
CA TYR A 554 17.48 16.25 28.43
C TYR A 554 18.09 16.89 29.68
N LEU A 555 17.94 18.22 29.83
CA LEU A 555 18.49 18.94 30.99
C LEU A 555 17.88 18.51 32.32
N THR A 556 16.60 18.11 32.34
CA THR A 556 15.95 17.60 33.56
C THR A 556 16.33 16.16 33.89
N VAL A 557 16.51 15.31 32.87
CA VAL A 557 16.94 13.92 33.02
C VAL A 557 18.39 13.87 33.51
N ALA A 558 19.26 14.72 32.95
CA ALA A 558 20.64 14.88 33.42
C ALA A 558 20.75 15.35 34.89
N ARG A 559 19.67 15.91 35.45
CA ARG A 559 19.56 16.28 36.88
C ARG A 559 18.97 15.17 37.75
N GLY A 560 18.73 13.98 37.20
CA GLY A 560 18.22 12.82 37.91
C GLY A 560 16.69 12.72 37.99
N MET A 561 15.93 13.51 37.23
CA MET A 561 14.48 13.27 37.09
C MET A 561 14.20 12.11 36.14
N SER A 562 13.11 11.36 36.38
CA SER A 562 12.64 10.37 35.42
C SER A 562 12.20 11.02 34.10
N LEU A 563 12.44 10.35 32.99
CA LEU A 563 12.09 10.80 31.65
C LEU A 563 10.59 11.03 31.52
N SER A 564 9.76 10.14 32.08
CA SER A 564 8.30 10.27 32.09
C SER A 564 7.81 11.57 32.74
N ARG A 565 8.41 11.98 33.86
CA ARG A 565 8.07 13.24 34.54
C ARG A 565 8.58 14.44 33.77
N ALA A 566 9.81 14.35 33.24
CA ALA A 566 10.40 15.39 32.40
C ALA A 566 9.52 15.67 31.15
N VAL A 567 9.07 14.61 30.48
CA VAL A 567 8.19 14.67 29.32
C VAL A 567 6.80 15.20 29.71
N ALA A 568 6.21 14.73 30.82
CA ALA A 568 4.90 15.19 31.29
C ALA A 568 4.87 16.69 31.67
N ALA A 569 6.00 17.27 32.04
CA ALA A 569 6.11 18.70 32.37
C ALA A 569 6.05 19.61 31.14
N GLU A 570 6.34 19.08 29.95
CA GLU A 570 6.41 19.87 28.71
C GLU A 570 5.09 19.77 27.91
N PRO A 571 4.45 20.90 27.57
CA PRO A 571 3.13 20.91 26.89
C PRO A 571 3.17 20.47 25.42
N VAL A 572 4.37 20.18 24.89
CA VAL A 572 4.54 19.68 23.52
C VAL A 572 4.14 18.21 23.42
N PHE A 573 4.31 17.46 24.51
CA PHE A 573 4.04 16.05 24.56
C PHE A 573 2.59 15.79 24.98
N PRO A 574 1.80 15.07 24.17
CA PRO A 574 0.46 14.67 24.56
C PRO A 574 0.47 13.79 25.82
N PRO A 575 -0.59 13.78 26.64
CA PRO A 575 -0.70 12.90 27.80
C PRO A 575 -0.43 11.43 27.47
N LEU A 576 -0.89 10.97 26.30
CA LEU A 576 -0.60 9.61 25.83
C LEU A 576 0.91 9.40 25.65
N PHE A 577 1.64 10.35 25.09
CA PHE A 577 3.09 10.23 24.91
C PHE A 577 3.84 10.08 26.24
N ALA A 578 3.51 10.91 27.22
CA ALA A 578 4.13 10.82 28.55
C ALA A 578 3.84 9.47 29.23
N ALA A 579 2.63 8.93 29.07
CA ALA A 579 2.28 7.62 29.59
C ALA A 579 3.10 6.49 28.94
N TRP A 580 3.25 6.50 27.62
CA TRP A 580 4.07 5.52 26.89
C TRP A 580 5.54 5.54 27.30
N VAL A 581 6.10 6.73 27.51
CA VAL A 581 7.45 6.88 28.06
C VAL A 581 7.52 6.30 29.48
N GLY A 582 6.51 6.53 30.31
CA GLY A 582 6.42 5.93 31.66
C GLY A 582 6.36 4.41 31.65
N TRP A 583 5.54 3.81 30.78
CA TRP A 583 5.48 2.36 30.62
C TRP A 583 6.81 1.78 30.13
N GLY A 584 7.44 2.44 29.16
CA GLY A 584 8.76 2.07 28.66
C GLY A 584 9.87 2.16 29.72
N GLU A 585 9.86 3.22 30.55
CA GLU A 585 10.80 3.37 31.67
C GLU A 585 10.63 2.28 32.73
N ILE A 586 9.40 1.99 33.15
CA ILE A 586 9.12 0.98 34.18
C ILE A 586 9.45 -0.42 33.68
N ALA A 587 9.10 -0.72 32.42
CA ALA A 587 9.35 -2.01 31.80
C ALA A 587 10.81 -2.21 31.36
N GLY A 588 11.63 -1.16 31.36
CA GLY A 588 13.00 -1.22 30.82
C GLY A 588 13.06 -1.44 29.31
N ALA A 589 11.99 -1.10 28.58
CA ALA A 589 11.82 -1.35 27.14
C ALA A 589 11.42 -0.05 26.41
N LEU A 590 12.11 1.04 26.73
CA LEU A 590 11.77 2.39 26.26
C LEU A 590 11.87 2.52 24.73
N ASP A 591 12.87 1.89 24.13
CA ASP A 591 13.06 1.77 22.68
C ASP A 591 11.81 1.20 21.97
N ALA A 592 11.34 0.03 22.39
CA ALA A 592 10.20 -0.64 21.79
C ALA A 592 8.90 0.16 21.97
N HIS A 593 8.72 0.80 23.12
CA HIS A 593 7.56 1.63 23.41
C HIS A 593 7.54 2.91 22.57
N LEU A 594 8.70 3.57 22.39
CA LEU A 594 8.84 4.76 21.56
C LEU A 594 8.58 4.45 20.08
N LEU A 595 9.05 3.31 19.57
CA LEU A 595 8.74 2.89 18.20
C LEU A 595 7.24 2.65 18.00
N LYS A 596 6.57 1.94 18.92
CA LYS A 596 5.12 1.67 18.84
C LYS A 596 4.28 2.95 18.84
N ILE A 597 4.61 3.93 19.69
CA ILE A 597 3.89 5.21 19.68
C ILE A 597 4.20 6.06 18.44
N ALA A 598 5.42 5.97 17.89
CA ALA A 598 5.73 6.60 16.60
C ALA A 598 4.85 6.02 15.48
N ASP A 599 4.75 4.69 15.39
CA ASP A 599 3.88 4.01 14.41
C ASP A 599 2.41 4.42 14.56
N LEU A 600 1.93 4.51 15.80
CA LEU A 600 0.58 4.99 16.10
C LEU A 600 0.36 6.41 15.58
N TYR A 601 1.30 7.32 15.85
CA TYR A 601 1.18 8.71 15.40
C TYR A 601 1.29 8.87 13.89
N GLU A 602 2.15 8.11 13.21
CA GLU A 602 2.20 8.12 11.74
C GLU A 602 0.88 7.67 11.13
N ALA A 603 0.34 6.56 11.64
CA ALA A 603 -0.92 6.03 11.15
C ALA A 603 -2.12 6.96 11.44
N GLU A 604 -2.03 7.85 12.43
CA GLU A 604 -3.00 8.93 12.64
C GLU A 604 -2.80 10.12 11.69
N MET A 605 -1.55 10.41 11.32
CA MET A 605 -1.22 11.48 10.38
C MET A 605 -1.67 11.14 8.95
N GLU A 606 -1.50 9.89 8.50
CA GLU A 606 -1.94 9.45 7.16
C GLU A 606 -3.44 9.59 6.91
N ARG A 607 -4.26 9.62 7.97
CA ARG A 607 -5.73 9.70 7.87
C ARG A 607 -6.27 11.13 7.79
N ARG A 608 -5.48 12.12 8.20
CA ARG A 608 -5.89 13.54 8.28
C ARG A 608 -5.44 14.30 7.05
#